data_AF-A0A841MWC0-F1
#
_entry.id   AF-A0A841MWC0-F1
#
_cell.length_a   1.000
_cell.length_b   1.000
_cell.length_c   1.000
_cell.angle_alpha   90.00
_cell.angle_beta   90.00
_cell.angle_gamma   90.00
#
_symmetry.space_group_name_H-M   'P 1'
#
loop_
_entity.id
_entity.type
_entity.pdbx_description
1 polymer ?
#
loop_
_entity_poly.entity_id
_entity_poly.type
_entity_poly.pdbx_seq_one_letter_code
_entity_poly.pdbx_strand_id
1 'polypeptide(L)'
;MKLFNFLKKKNTSIPERKITVPDFSNHPFIKRCEYLKEEYGLIVPDVYKEFFTKYKVPETNFYYRVFWEERHDYLYEIIFYTKDFVNYIVKRFYETFGEEADYEWLQKIMEEGECEFMIKENKFEAKHIDLSFLDQCYEERGRNQEELMIVMDVYSDCGGAEYLILTSDKKGYSGGCYHGMSEKIVFNGAEIQYKILNHYRLVSELILKKHTM
;
A
#
# COMPACT_ATOMS: atom_id res chain seq x y z
N MET A 1 11.56 64.19 31.45
CA MET A 1 11.40 64.19 29.98
C MET A 1 12.18 63.03 29.38
N LYS A 2 11.56 62.34 28.40
CA LYS A 2 12.08 61.27 27.50
C LYS A 2 12.14 59.86 28.14
N LEU A 3 11.05 59.09 28.14
CA LEU A 3 10.49 58.25 27.06
C LEU A 3 11.45 57.22 26.45
N PHE A 4 11.14 55.95 26.73
CA PHE A 4 11.11 54.75 25.87
C PHE A 4 12.06 54.67 24.67
N ASN A 5 12.85 53.59 24.62
CA ASN A 5 12.91 52.65 23.48
C ASN A 5 14.02 51.60 23.69
N PHE A 6 13.75 50.60 24.54
CA PHE A 6 14.57 49.39 24.64
C PHE A 6 13.73 48.21 24.16
N LEU A 7 13.58 48.07 22.83
CA LEU A 7 13.15 46.85 22.12
C LEU A 7 13.13 47.15 20.61
N LYS A 8 14.31 47.40 20.01
CA LYS A 8 14.46 47.21 18.55
C LYS A 8 14.71 45.72 18.31
N LYS A 9 13.62 44.97 18.07
CA LYS A 9 13.68 43.68 17.36
C LYS A 9 14.41 43.92 16.04
N LYS A 10 15.61 43.37 15.89
CA LYS A 10 16.16 43.11 14.56
C LYS A 10 15.28 42.02 13.95
N ASN A 11 14.35 42.41 13.08
CA ASN A 11 13.78 41.50 12.09
C ASN A 11 14.90 41.17 11.10
N THR A 12 15.79 40.26 11.48
CA THR A 12 16.53 39.46 10.50
C THR A 12 15.50 38.51 9.90
N SER A 13 14.99 38.89 8.73
CA SER A 13 14.35 37.93 7.82
C SER A 13 15.35 36.79 7.61
N ILE A 14 15.06 35.63 8.18
CA ILE A 14 15.75 34.39 7.82
C ILE A 14 15.59 34.30 6.30
N PRO A 15 16.67 34.24 5.51
CA PRO A 15 16.53 34.05 4.08
C PRO A 15 15.71 32.79 3.90
N GLU A 16 14.54 32.90 3.25
CA GLU A 16 13.84 31.74 2.73
C GLU A 16 14.86 31.04 1.83
N ARG A 17 15.53 30.03 2.37
CA ARG A 17 16.24 29.06 1.55
C ARG A 17 15.13 28.51 0.67
N LYS A 18 15.09 28.94 -0.60
CA LYS A 18 14.36 28.22 -1.64
C LYS A 18 14.86 26.79 -1.50
N ILE A 19 14.02 25.93 -0.94
CA ILE A 19 14.26 24.51 -0.93
C ILE A 19 14.18 24.14 -2.40
N THR A 20 15.33 24.13 -3.08
CA THR A 20 15.44 23.51 -4.39
C THR A 20 15.20 22.04 -4.14
N VAL A 21 13.96 21.61 -4.35
CA VAL A 21 13.62 20.19 -4.48
C VAL A 21 14.51 19.69 -5.60
N PRO A 22 15.41 18.72 -5.35
CA PRO A 22 16.29 18.25 -6.39
C PRO A 22 15.44 17.64 -7.50
N ASP A 23 15.69 18.05 -8.74
CA ASP A 23 15.01 17.51 -9.90
C ASP A 23 15.64 16.15 -10.27
N PHE A 24 14.94 15.08 -9.91
CA PHE A 24 15.34 13.70 -10.21
C PHE A 24 14.62 13.13 -11.44
N SER A 25 13.94 13.96 -12.24
CA SER A 25 13.13 13.51 -13.39
C SER A 25 13.90 12.64 -14.39
N ASN A 26 15.21 12.81 -14.49
CA ASN A 26 16.07 12.04 -15.39
C ASN A 26 16.64 10.73 -14.78
N HIS A 27 16.33 10.39 -13.53
CA HIS A 27 16.81 9.15 -12.92
C HIS A 27 16.13 7.93 -13.59
N PRO A 28 16.87 6.84 -13.92
CA PRO A 28 16.30 5.65 -14.55
C PRO A 28 15.05 5.11 -13.84
N PHE A 29 15.05 5.19 -12.52
CA PHE A 29 13.91 4.77 -11.71
C PHE A 29 12.60 5.49 -12.01
N ILE A 30 12.64 6.78 -12.32
CA ILE A 30 11.43 7.54 -12.61
C ILE A 30 10.79 7.00 -13.89
N LYS A 31 11.60 6.72 -14.92
CA LYS A 31 11.15 6.07 -16.15
C LYS A 31 10.61 4.66 -15.88
N ARG A 32 11.25 3.90 -14.99
CA ARG A 32 10.74 2.58 -14.57
C ARG A 32 9.39 2.70 -13.87
N CYS A 33 9.19 3.70 -13.01
CA CYS A 33 7.89 3.93 -12.36
C CYS A 33 6.79 4.25 -13.37
N GLU A 34 7.07 5.06 -14.39
CA GLU A 34 6.09 5.33 -15.46
C GLU A 34 5.77 4.07 -16.26
N TYR A 35 6.79 3.27 -16.62
CA TYR A 35 6.59 1.98 -17.26
C TYR A 35 5.70 1.04 -16.43
N LEU A 36 5.97 0.91 -15.12
CA LEU A 36 5.19 0.06 -14.23
C LEU A 36 3.72 0.49 -14.15
N LYS A 37 3.47 1.80 -14.18
CA LYS A 37 2.13 2.37 -14.21
C LYS A 37 1.43 2.11 -15.55
N GLU A 38 2.11 2.33 -16.67
CA GLU A 38 1.52 2.16 -18.01
C GLU A 38 1.23 0.69 -18.34
N GLU A 39 2.17 -0.20 -18.04
CA GLU A 39 2.04 -1.62 -18.37
C GLU A 39 1.17 -2.37 -17.37
N TYR A 40 1.27 -2.08 -16.07
CA TYR A 40 0.64 -2.88 -15.02
C TYR A 40 -0.36 -2.10 -14.15
N GLY A 41 -0.53 -0.79 -14.36
CA GLY A 41 -1.32 0.06 -13.46
C GLY A 41 -0.67 0.30 -12.10
N LEU A 42 0.57 -0.14 -11.89
CA LEU A 42 1.23 -0.09 -10.59
C LEU A 42 1.76 1.32 -10.30
N ILE A 43 1.10 2.02 -9.38
CA ILE A 43 1.51 3.37 -8.98
C ILE A 43 2.53 3.27 -7.85
N VAL A 44 3.78 3.58 -8.15
CA VAL A 44 4.83 3.69 -7.13
C VAL A 44 4.66 5.01 -6.34
N PRO A 45 4.58 4.97 -5.00
CA PRO A 45 4.52 6.18 -4.18
C PRO A 45 5.75 7.08 -4.27
N ASP A 46 5.53 8.38 -4.14
CA ASP A 46 6.61 9.37 -4.20
C ASP A 46 7.63 9.19 -3.07
N VAL A 47 7.23 8.67 -1.90
CA VAL A 47 8.16 8.34 -0.81
C VAL A 47 9.26 7.38 -1.25
N TYR A 48 8.96 6.41 -2.12
CA TYR A 48 9.98 5.51 -2.68
C TYR A 48 10.79 6.20 -3.78
N LYS A 49 10.12 6.92 -4.69
CA LYS A 49 10.79 7.66 -5.77
C LYS A 49 11.82 8.62 -5.21
N GLU A 50 11.41 9.47 -4.27
CA GLU A 50 12.28 10.43 -3.62
C GLU A 50 13.41 9.73 -2.86
N PHE A 51 13.11 8.70 -2.08
CA PHE A 51 14.13 8.02 -1.29
C PHE A 51 15.19 7.34 -2.18
N PHE A 52 14.78 6.50 -3.12
CA PHE A 52 15.74 5.75 -3.94
C PHE A 52 16.57 6.65 -4.85
N THR A 53 15.97 7.71 -5.41
CA THR A 53 16.70 8.67 -6.26
C THR A 53 17.63 9.58 -5.45
N LYS A 54 17.16 10.14 -4.32
CA LYS A 54 17.95 11.04 -3.48
C LYS A 54 19.15 10.35 -2.85
N TYR A 55 18.97 9.14 -2.36
CA TYR A 55 20.03 8.37 -1.71
C TYR A 55 20.82 7.49 -2.69
N LYS A 56 20.49 7.52 -3.98
CA LYS A 56 21.13 6.73 -5.04
C LYS A 56 21.28 5.26 -4.63
N VAL A 57 20.19 4.69 -4.12
CA VAL A 57 20.19 3.31 -3.64
C VAL A 57 20.55 2.39 -4.83
N PRO A 58 21.52 1.48 -4.67
CA PRO A 58 21.91 0.61 -5.78
C PRO A 58 20.78 -0.36 -6.12
N GLU A 59 20.56 -0.64 -7.40
CA GLU A 59 19.52 -1.58 -7.88
C GLU A 59 19.66 -2.98 -7.29
N THR A 60 20.86 -3.36 -6.84
CA THR A 60 21.11 -4.62 -6.13
C THR A 60 20.58 -4.65 -4.70
N ASN A 61 20.15 -3.50 -4.15
CA ASN A 61 19.52 -3.45 -2.84
C ASN A 61 18.21 -4.22 -2.87
N PHE A 62 18.03 -5.09 -1.88
CA PHE A 62 16.90 -6.01 -1.80
C PHE A 62 15.52 -5.35 -1.96
N TYR A 63 15.29 -4.23 -1.26
CA TYR A 63 14.03 -3.49 -1.30
C TYR A 63 13.88 -2.62 -2.55
N TYR A 64 14.95 -2.43 -3.32
CA TYR A 64 14.89 -1.61 -4.53
C TYR A 64 14.83 -2.46 -5.80
N ARG A 65 15.49 -3.61 -5.78
CA ARG A 65 15.53 -4.59 -6.87
C ARG A 65 14.15 -5.00 -7.36
N VAL A 66 13.18 -5.15 -6.45
CA VAL A 66 11.82 -5.60 -6.75
C VAL A 66 11.10 -4.76 -7.81
N PHE A 67 11.44 -3.47 -7.96
CA PHE A 67 10.85 -2.62 -9.00
C PHE A 67 11.42 -2.86 -10.39
N TRP A 68 12.54 -3.56 -10.50
CA TRP A 68 13.28 -3.79 -11.74
C TRP A 68 13.12 -5.21 -12.28
N GLU A 69 12.67 -6.13 -11.44
CA GLU A 69 12.40 -7.49 -11.88
C GLU A 69 11.29 -7.50 -12.92
N GLU A 70 11.54 -8.19 -14.03
CA GLU A 70 10.51 -8.50 -15.01
C GLU A 70 9.67 -9.65 -14.46
N ARG A 71 8.37 -9.43 -14.48
CA ARG A 71 7.42 -10.18 -13.70
C ARG A 71 6.21 -10.44 -14.61
N HIS A 72 5.99 -11.70 -15.03
CA HIS A 72 4.90 -12.16 -15.92
C HIS A 72 3.52 -12.25 -15.25
N ASP A 73 2.54 -11.47 -15.72
CA ASP A 73 1.07 -11.54 -15.58
C ASP A 73 0.42 -11.72 -14.18
N TYR A 74 1.16 -12.10 -13.13
CA TYR A 74 0.62 -12.44 -11.82
C TYR A 74 1.25 -11.65 -10.65
N LEU A 75 2.28 -10.83 -10.86
CA LEU A 75 3.22 -10.51 -9.75
C LEU A 75 2.88 -9.38 -8.79
N TYR A 76 1.62 -8.97 -8.78
CA TYR A 76 1.08 -8.20 -7.67
C TYR A 76 -0.08 -8.99 -7.07
N GLU A 77 0.24 -10.28 -6.91
CA GLU A 77 -0.60 -11.47 -6.68
C GLU A 77 -1.44 -11.41 -5.40
N ILE A 78 -1.21 -10.42 -4.54
CA ILE A 78 -1.95 -10.29 -3.30
C ILE A 78 -2.17 -8.83 -2.95
N ILE A 79 -3.42 -8.53 -2.62
CA ILE A 79 -3.79 -7.35 -1.85
C ILE A 79 -4.12 -7.78 -0.42
N PHE A 80 -4.01 -6.84 0.52
CA PHE A 80 -4.58 -7.03 1.85
C PHE A 80 -5.72 -6.05 2.05
N TYR A 81 -6.87 -6.52 2.51
CA TYR A 81 -7.95 -5.60 2.87
C TYR A 81 -7.58 -4.81 4.11
N THR A 82 -7.91 -3.52 4.12
CA THR A 82 -7.94 -2.78 5.37
C THR A 82 -9.11 -3.26 6.23
N LYS A 83 -8.96 -3.17 7.55
CA LYS A 83 -10.03 -3.48 8.50
C LYS A 83 -11.31 -2.69 8.23
N ASP A 84 -11.16 -1.44 7.84
CA ASP A 84 -12.29 -0.56 7.53
C ASP A 84 -13.08 -1.08 6.33
N PHE A 85 -12.38 -1.53 5.28
CA PHE A 85 -13.01 -2.13 4.12
C PHE A 85 -13.70 -3.46 4.45
N VAL A 86 -13.07 -4.33 5.26
CA VAL A 86 -13.71 -5.59 5.68
C VAL A 86 -14.98 -5.33 6.49
N ASN A 87 -14.94 -4.41 7.45
CA ASN A 87 -16.14 -4.03 8.21
C ASN A 87 -17.24 -3.50 7.28
N TYR A 88 -16.86 -2.71 6.27
CA TYR A 88 -17.80 -2.21 5.27
C TYR A 88 -18.45 -3.36 4.47
N ILE A 89 -17.65 -4.25 3.90
CA ILE A 89 -18.11 -5.41 3.13
C ILE A 89 -19.10 -6.24 3.94
N VAL A 90 -18.73 -6.64 5.16
CA VAL A 90 -19.56 -7.50 6.02
C VAL A 90 -20.89 -6.82 6.35
N LYS A 91 -20.86 -5.54 6.70
CA LYS A 91 -22.07 -4.77 6.96
C LYS A 91 -22.94 -4.65 5.71
N ARG A 92 -22.33 -4.34 4.58
CA ARG A 92 -23.01 -4.16 3.29
C ARG A 92 -23.66 -5.46 2.82
N PHE A 93 -23.02 -6.59 3.07
CA PHE A 93 -23.53 -7.92 2.77
C PHE A 93 -24.81 -8.21 3.57
N TYR A 94 -24.82 -7.96 4.88
CA TYR A 94 -26.04 -8.07 5.68
C TYR A 94 -27.13 -7.08 5.25
N GLU A 95 -26.77 -5.83 4.91
CA GLU A 95 -27.75 -4.87 4.37
C GLU A 95 -28.39 -5.33 3.06
N THR A 96 -27.70 -6.18 2.29
CA THR A 96 -28.15 -6.66 0.97
C THR A 96 -28.99 -7.93 1.08
N PHE A 97 -28.57 -8.88 1.93
CA PHE A 97 -29.16 -10.23 2.01
C PHE A 97 -29.93 -10.49 3.32
N GLY A 98 -29.79 -9.64 4.33
CA GLY A 98 -30.48 -9.75 5.61
C GLY A 98 -30.18 -11.06 6.34
N GLU A 99 -31.22 -11.69 6.88
CA GLU A 99 -31.13 -12.97 7.59
C GLU A 99 -30.78 -14.15 6.67
N GLU A 100 -30.89 -14.00 5.35
CA GLU A 100 -30.53 -15.01 4.36
C GLU A 100 -29.06 -14.89 3.90
N ALA A 101 -28.27 -14.03 4.55
CA ALA A 101 -26.86 -13.82 4.23
C ALA A 101 -26.03 -15.11 4.40
N ASP A 102 -25.43 -15.57 3.30
CA ASP A 102 -24.47 -16.69 3.29
C ASP A 102 -23.05 -16.17 3.56
N TYR A 103 -22.66 -16.19 4.83
CA TYR A 103 -21.32 -15.73 5.24
C TYR A 103 -20.20 -16.69 4.84
N GLU A 104 -20.50 -17.97 4.54
CA GLU A 104 -19.49 -18.89 3.99
C GLU A 104 -19.15 -18.50 2.56
N TRP A 105 -20.16 -18.13 1.76
CA TRP A 105 -19.94 -17.57 0.44
C TRP A 105 -19.18 -16.24 0.50
N LEU A 106 -19.52 -15.35 1.43
CA LEU A 106 -18.80 -14.09 1.63
C LEU A 106 -17.32 -14.34 1.94
N GLN A 107 -17.04 -15.23 2.89
CA GLN A 107 -15.67 -15.62 3.24
C GLN A 107 -14.89 -16.10 2.01
N LYS A 108 -15.51 -16.96 1.19
CA LYS A 108 -14.90 -17.49 -0.04
C LYS A 108 -14.56 -16.39 -1.05
N ILE A 109 -15.50 -15.49 -1.37
CA ILE A 109 -15.23 -14.43 -2.35
C ILE A 109 -14.19 -13.42 -1.84
N MET A 110 -14.12 -13.21 -0.52
CA MET A 110 -13.08 -12.37 0.08
C MET A 110 -11.70 -13.02 -0.05
N GLU A 111 -11.57 -14.32 0.25
CA GLU A 111 -10.32 -15.06 0.11
C GLU A 111 -9.82 -15.08 -1.34
N GLU A 112 -10.70 -15.36 -2.31
CA GLU A 112 -10.34 -15.36 -3.73
C GLU A 112 -10.01 -13.95 -4.22
N GLY A 113 -10.75 -12.94 -3.76
CA GLY A 113 -10.51 -11.54 -4.12
C GLY A 113 -9.14 -11.01 -3.70
N GLU A 114 -8.49 -11.61 -2.70
CA GLU A 114 -7.12 -11.23 -2.32
C GLU A 114 -6.13 -11.41 -3.48
N CYS A 115 -6.35 -12.43 -4.31
CA CYS A 115 -5.47 -12.78 -5.43
C CYS A 115 -6.03 -12.37 -6.81
N GLU A 116 -7.32 -12.06 -6.89
CA GLU A 116 -8.04 -11.78 -8.15
C GLU A 116 -8.38 -10.28 -8.30
N PHE A 117 -7.50 -9.42 -7.76
CA PHE A 117 -7.57 -7.98 -7.95
C PHE A 117 -6.75 -7.53 -9.16
N MET A 118 -7.44 -7.03 -10.19
CA MET A 118 -6.84 -6.57 -11.42
C MET A 118 -6.34 -5.13 -11.25
N ILE A 119 -5.06 -4.95 -10.89
CA ILE A 119 -4.50 -3.62 -10.57
C ILE A 119 -4.64 -2.64 -11.73
N LYS A 120 -4.39 -3.07 -12.97
CA LYS A 120 -4.45 -2.20 -14.16
C LYS A 120 -5.86 -1.67 -14.40
N GLU A 121 -6.86 -2.51 -14.21
CA GLU A 121 -8.27 -2.18 -14.35
C GLU A 121 -8.90 -1.62 -13.06
N ASN A 122 -8.18 -1.68 -11.94
CA ASN A 122 -8.60 -1.24 -10.60
C ASN A 122 -9.97 -1.83 -10.18
N LYS A 123 -10.11 -3.15 -10.32
CA LYS A 123 -11.35 -3.90 -10.05
C LYS A 123 -11.08 -5.34 -9.59
N PHE A 124 -12.06 -5.95 -8.92
CA PHE A 124 -12.06 -7.38 -8.64
C PHE A 124 -12.69 -8.14 -9.81
N GLU A 125 -12.01 -9.15 -10.35
CA GLU A 125 -12.52 -9.96 -11.47
C GLU A 125 -11.83 -11.32 -11.50
N ALA A 126 -12.62 -12.39 -11.55
CA ALA A 126 -12.14 -13.76 -11.68
C ALA A 126 -12.96 -14.53 -12.70
N LYS A 127 -12.35 -15.56 -13.31
CA LYS A 127 -13.05 -16.43 -14.29
C LYS A 127 -13.82 -17.58 -13.64
N HIS A 128 -13.41 -18.00 -12.44
CA HIS A 128 -13.90 -19.20 -11.75
C HIS A 128 -14.85 -18.91 -10.58
N ILE A 129 -14.98 -17.64 -10.17
CA ILE A 129 -15.86 -17.20 -9.09
C ILE A 129 -16.42 -15.81 -9.37
N ASP A 130 -17.65 -15.56 -8.94
CA ASP A 130 -18.28 -14.25 -9.06
C ASP A 130 -17.81 -13.33 -7.92
N LEU A 131 -17.01 -12.32 -8.27
CA LEU A 131 -16.52 -11.29 -7.36
C LEU A 131 -17.29 -9.97 -7.47
N SER A 132 -18.41 -9.94 -8.19
CA SER A 132 -19.17 -8.71 -8.48
C SER A 132 -19.62 -7.98 -7.21
N PHE A 133 -19.99 -8.71 -6.15
CA PHE A 133 -20.34 -8.10 -4.86
C PHE A 133 -19.16 -7.35 -4.23
N LEU A 134 -17.96 -7.95 -4.27
CA LEU A 134 -16.75 -7.34 -3.74
C LEU A 134 -16.33 -6.12 -4.57
N ASP A 135 -16.41 -6.23 -5.91
CA ASP A 135 -16.13 -5.13 -6.82
C ASP A 135 -17.12 -3.96 -6.64
N GLN A 136 -18.40 -4.27 -6.45
CA GLN A 136 -19.41 -3.26 -6.14
C GLN A 136 -19.11 -2.55 -4.81
N CYS A 137 -18.73 -3.30 -3.76
CA CYS A 137 -18.34 -2.69 -2.49
C CYS A 137 -17.15 -1.74 -2.67
N TYR A 138 -16.15 -2.14 -3.46
CA TYR A 138 -15.01 -1.29 -3.77
C TYR A 138 -15.40 -0.05 -4.57
N GLU A 139 -16.33 -0.19 -5.51
CA GLU A 139 -16.88 0.93 -6.30
C GLU A 139 -17.67 1.92 -5.44
N GLU A 140 -18.51 1.45 -4.52
CA GLU A 140 -19.26 2.29 -3.58
C GLU A 140 -18.33 3.12 -2.68
N ARG A 141 -17.11 2.62 -2.41
CA ARG A 141 -16.03 3.33 -1.73
C ARG A 141 -15.21 4.24 -2.66
N GLY A 142 -15.57 4.32 -3.94
CA GLY A 142 -14.95 5.20 -4.93
C GLY A 142 -13.70 4.62 -5.60
N ARG A 143 -13.48 3.29 -5.52
CA ARG A 143 -12.29 2.60 -6.06
C ARG A 143 -10.97 3.25 -5.64
N ASN A 144 -10.97 3.79 -4.41
CA ASN A 144 -9.80 4.44 -3.86
C ASN A 144 -8.88 3.35 -3.33
N GLN A 145 -7.61 3.34 -3.76
CA GLN A 145 -6.66 2.31 -3.38
C GLN A 145 -6.25 2.39 -1.89
N GLU A 146 -6.91 3.20 -1.05
CA GLU A 146 -6.65 3.25 0.38
C GLU A 146 -7.42 2.16 1.14
N GLU A 147 -8.49 1.62 0.56
CA GLU A 147 -9.24 0.48 1.13
C GLU A 147 -8.46 -0.84 1.06
N LEU A 148 -7.51 -0.91 0.14
CA LEU A 148 -6.70 -2.09 -0.17
C LEU A 148 -5.22 -1.73 0.04
N MET A 149 -4.46 -2.55 0.75
CA MET A 149 -3.02 -2.48 0.75
C MET A 149 -2.51 -3.25 -0.47
N ILE A 150 -2.20 -2.51 -1.55
CA ILE A 150 -1.50 -3.04 -2.72
C ILE A 150 -0.02 -3.15 -2.35
N VAL A 151 0.56 -4.31 -2.60
CA VAL A 151 1.92 -4.61 -2.18
C VAL A 151 2.78 -5.19 -3.29
N MET A 152 4.09 -5.18 -3.07
CA MET A 152 5.05 -5.90 -3.89
C MET A 152 5.81 -6.91 -3.04
N ASP A 153 5.86 -8.16 -3.50
CA ASP A 153 6.64 -9.21 -2.86
C ASP A 153 8.15 -8.93 -2.96
N VAL A 154 8.79 -8.76 -1.79
CA VAL A 154 10.24 -8.68 -1.64
C VAL A 154 10.85 -10.04 -1.39
N TYR A 155 10.19 -10.83 -0.54
CA TYR A 155 10.58 -12.18 -0.18
C TYR A 155 9.34 -12.97 0.22
N SER A 156 9.22 -14.19 -0.28
CA SER A 156 8.25 -15.17 0.20
C SER A 156 8.88 -16.55 0.31
N ASP A 157 8.65 -17.24 1.42
CA ASP A 157 9.01 -18.63 1.64
C ASP A 157 7.90 -19.41 2.38
N CYS A 158 8.17 -20.67 2.72
CA CYS A 158 7.21 -21.52 3.43
C CYS A 158 6.89 -21.06 4.86
N GLY A 159 7.64 -20.11 5.42
CA GLY A 159 7.50 -19.58 6.78
C GLY A 159 6.84 -18.20 6.84
N GLY A 160 6.96 -17.40 5.79
CA GLY A 160 6.31 -16.10 5.68
C GLY A 160 6.74 -15.29 4.48
N ALA A 161 6.29 -14.04 4.44
CA ALA A 161 6.58 -13.12 3.37
C ALA A 161 6.83 -11.70 3.89
N GLU A 162 7.65 -10.95 3.16
CA GLU A 162 7.91 -9.53 3.35
C GLU A 162 7.52 -8.78 2.08
N TYR A 163 6.72 -7.73 2.24
CA TYR A 163 6.20 -6.94 1.14
C TYR A 163 6.51 -5.46 1.30
N LEU A 164 6.70 -4.77 0.18
CA LEU A 164 6.63 -3.31 0.12
C LEU A 164 5.20 -2.87 -0.05
N ILE A 165 4.78 -1.90 0.77
CA ILE A 165 3.42 -1.38 0.73
C ILE A 165 3.41 -0.14 -0.17
N LEU A 166 2.56 -0.18 -1.20
CA LEU A 166 2.41 0.90 -2.18
C LEU A 166 1.23 1.84 -1.87
N THR A 167 0.21 1.38 -1.17
CA THR A 167 -0.98 2.19 -0.89
C THR A 167 -1.27 2.25 0.60
N SER A 168 -2.39 2.83 1.02
CA SER A 168 -2.77 3.07 2.43
C SER A 168 -1.88 4.09 3.16
N ASP A 169 -2.17 4.28 4.46
CA ASP A 169 -1.36 5.04 5.40
C ASP A 169 0.04 4.41 5.65
N LYS A 170 0.27 3.18 5.17
CA LYS A 170 1.54 2.46 5.27
C LYS A 170 2.42 2.52 4.02
N LYS A 171 2.10 3.35 3.02
CA LYS A 171 3.02 3.57 1.87
C LYS A 171 4.44 3.97 2.32
N GLY A 172 5.46 3.36 1.72
CA GLY A 172 6.86 3.57 2.12
C GLY A 172 7.37 2.61 3.22
N TYR A 173 6.48 1.80 3.79
CA TYR A 173 6.84 0.75 4.73
C TYR A 173 6.98 -0.60 4.03
N SER A 174 7.83 -1.42 4.61
CA SER A 174 7.76 -2.87 4.48
C SER A 174 6.82 -3.43 5.55
N GLY A 175 6.10 -4.50 5.23
CA GLY A 175 5.34 -5.28 6.20
C GLY A 175 5.63 -6.76 6.00
N GLY A 176 5.51 -7.53 7.08
CA GLY A 176 5.67 -8.97 7.05
C GLY A 176 4.37 -9.69 7.42
N CYS A 177 4.18 -10.87 6.84
CA CYS A 177 3.19 -11.84 7.30
C CYS A 177 3.84 -13.23 7.43
N TYR A 178 3.20 -14.12 8.18
CA TYR A 178 3.54 -15.54 8.24
C TYR A 178 2.29 -16.36 7.91
N HIS A 179 2.46 -17.65 7.63
CA HIS A 179 1.34 -18.51 7.30
C HIS A 179 0.25 -18.49 8.39
N GLY A 180 -1.00 -18.24 7.96
CA GLY A 180 -2.15 -18.16 8.85
C GLY A 180 -2.27 -16.86 9.65
N MET A 181 -1.50 -15.82 9.31
CA MET A 181 -1.64 -14.51 9.93
C MET A 181 -2.92 -13.80 9.43
N SER A 182 -3.97 -13.84 10.24
CA SER A 182 -5.27 -13.24 9.95
C SER A 182 -5.85 -12.48 11.14
N GLU A 183 -6.77 -11.57 10.86
CA GLU A 183 -7.69 -10.99 11.84
C GLU A 183 -9.10 -11.55 11.63
N LYS A 184 -9.93 -11.33 12.66
CA LYS A 184 -11.32 -11.79 12.68
C LYS A 184 -12.25 -10.62 12.97
N ILE A 185 -13.37 -10.58 12.26
CA ILE A 185 -14.51 -9.74 12.56
C ILE A 185 -15.70 -10.64 12.89
N VAL A 186 -16.38 -10.33 13.99
CA VAL A 186 -17.61 -11.02 14.39
C VAL A 186 -18.78 -10.08 14.14
N PHE A 187 -19.73 -10.51 13.33
CA PHE A 187 -20.92 -9.73 12.98
C PHE A 187 -22.15 -10.64 12.95
N ASN A 188 -23.19 -10.31 13.71
CA ASN A 188 -24.42 -11.11 13.84
C ASN A 188 -24.18 -12.60 14.13
N GLY A 189 -23.14 -12.92 14.90
CA GLY A 189 -22.77 -14.30 15.24
C GLY A 189 -21.98 -15.05 14.17
N ALA A 190 -21.82 -14.50 12.96
CA ALA A 190 -20.90 -15.00 11.95
C ALA A 190 -19.48 -14.49 12.21
N GLU A 191 -18.48 -15.31 11.86
CA GLU A 191 -17.06 -14.99 11.95
C GLU A 191 -16.48 -14.89 10.54
N ILE A 192 -15.93 -13.73 10.20
CA ILE A 192 -15.22 -13.47 8.95
C ILE A 192 -13.74 -13.28 9.26
N GLN A 193 -12.88 -13.98 8.54
CA GLN A 193 -11.43 -13.91 8.67
C GLN A 193 -10.82 -13.27 7.42
N TYR A 194 -9.77 -12.47 7.60
CA TYR A 194 -9.04 -11.86 6.49
C TYR A 194 -7.55 -11.81 6.80
N LYS A 195 -6.71 -11.96 5.78
CA LYS A 195 -5.26 -11.87 5.97
C LYS A 195 -4.86 -10.47 6.38
N ILE A 196 -3.86 -10.38 7.25
CA ILE A 196 -3.28 -9.10 7.64
C ILE A 196 -1.79 -9.06 7.35
N LEU A 197 -1.31 -7.84 7.14
CA LEU A 197 0.09 -7.51 7.12
C LEU A 197 0.47 -6.81 8.43
N ASN A 198 1.64 -7.05 8.99
CA ASN A 198 2.08 -6.40 10.22
C ASN A 198 3.60 -6.19 10.22
N HIS A 199 4.20 -6.01 11.41
CA HIS A 199 5.65 -5.84 11.60
C HIS A 199 6.23 -4.69 10.77
N TYR A 200 5.47 -3.61 10.64
CA TYR A 200 5.79 -2.52 9.73
C TYR A 200 7.13 -1.85 10.07
N ARG A 201 7.95 -1.67 9.03
CA ARG A 201 9.24 -0.97 9.14
C ARG A 201 9.42 -0.03 7.97
N LEU A 202 9.77 1.22 8.26
CA LEU A 202 10.03 2.21 7.23
C LEU A 202 11.23 1.78 6.39
N VAL A 203 11.07 1.69 5.07
CA VAL A 203 12.11 1.15 4.19
C VAL A 203 13.37 2.00 4.19
N SER A 204 13.21 3.32 4.31
CA SER A 204 14.34 4.24 4.43
C SER A 204 15.20 3.95 5.66
N GLU A 205 14.60 3.62 6.79
CA GLU A 205 15.34 3.24 7.99
C GLU A 205 16.08 1.90 7.82
N LEU A 206 15.43 0.92 7.19
CA LEU A 206 16.03 -0.40 6.96
C LEU A 206 17.29 -0.32 6.11
N ILE A 207 17.27 0.55 5.09
CA ILE A 207 18.41 0.73 4.18
C ILE A 207 19.48 1.59 4.83
N LEU A 208 19.13 2.71 5.45
CA LEU A 208 20.11 3.64 6.01
C LEU A 208 20.80 3.08 7.27
N LYS A 209 20.09 2.34 8.13
CA LYS A 209 20.70 1.73 9.34
C LYS A 209 21.80 0.72 8.99
N LYS A 210 21.69 0.01 7.86
CA LYS A 210 22.69 -0.95 7.37
C LYS A 210 23.99 -0.31 6.87
N HIS A 211 24.05 1.02 6.71
CA HIS A 211 25.27 1.75 6.31
C HIS A 211 26.05 2.35 7.49
N THR A 212 25.58 2.16 8.73
CA THR A 212 26.17 2.73 9.96
C THR A 212 26.74 1.68 10.93
N MET A 213 26.77 0.40 10.52
CA MET A 213 27.50 -0.68 11.22
C MET A 213 28.61 -1.19 10.32
#